data_AF-A0A7S2LJ52-F1
#
_entry.id   AF-A0A7S2LJ52-F1
#
_cell.length_a   1.000
_cell.length_b   1.000
_cell.length_c   1.000
_cell.angle_alpha   90.00
_cell.angle_beta   90.00
_cell.angle_gamma   90.00
#
_symmetry.space_group_name_H-M   'P 1'
#
loop_
_entity.id
_entity.type
_entity.pdbx_description
1 polymer ?
#
loop_
_entity_poly.entity_id
_entity_poly.type
_entity_poly.pdbx_seq_one_letter_code
_entity_poly.pdbx_strand_id
1 'polypeptide(L)'
;FAKWFARLLQSPAPELRVCGVVCLQRLMAGRYSYRAREADAVGRLAGDENAMVRLFAVQLLGCLGRRAAPFQHKLLGLLGDPHEGVRLASLVTLGGMQAAASP
;
A
#
# COMPACT_ATOMS: atom_id res chain seq x y z
N PHE A 1 8.05 0.46 -17.75
CA PHE A 1 7.84 -0.36 -16.54
C PHE A 1 8.40 -1.75 -16.82
N ALA A 2 9.24 -2.29 -15.95
CA ALA A 2 9.82 -3.60 -16.20
C ALA A 2 8.72 -4.66 -15.99
N LYS A 3 8.34 -5.38 -17.06
CA LYS A 3 7.20 -6.33 -17.07
C LYS A 3 7.31 -7.41 -15.99
N TRP A 4 8.53 -7.73 -15.54
CA TRP A 4 8.78 -8.71 -14.48
C TRP A 4 8.19 -8.28 -13.13
N PHE A 5 8.13 -6.99 -12.85
CA PHE A 5 7.68 -6.47 -11.55
C PHE A 5 6.18 -6.70 -11.32
N ALA A 6 5.36 -6.46 -12.35
CA ALA A 6 3.92 -6.67 -12.27
C ALA A 6 3.55 -8.14 -11.97
N ARG A 7 4.43 -9.09 -12.34
CA ARG A 7 4.25 -10.52 -12.06
C ARG A 7 4.43 -10.83 -10.57
N LEU A 8 5.31 -10.10 -9.86
CA LEU A 8 5.50 -10.30 -8.42
C LEU A 8 4.23 -9.93 -7.64
N LEU A 9 3.60 -8.80 -7.98
CA LEU A 9 2.35 -8.35 -7.34
C LEU A 9 1.17 -9.30 -7.59
N GLN A 10 1.24 -10.13 -8.63
CA GLN A 10 0.19 -11.09 -9.02
C GLN A 10 0.58 -12.54 -8.69
N SER A 11 1.70 -12.75 -8.02
CA SER A 11 2.18 -14.08 -7.70
C SER A 11 1.20 -14.83 -6.79
N PRO A 12 0.98 -16.15 -6.99
CA PRO A 12 0.22 -16.96 -6.03
C PRO A 12 0.94 -17.05 -4.66
N ALA A 13 2.28 -17.02 -4.65
CA ALA A 13 3.06 -17.00 -3.42
C ALA A 13 2.99 -15.61 -2.75
N PRO A 14 2.49 -15.50 -1.50
CA PRO A 14 2.35 -14.22 -0.80
C PRO A 14 3.69 -13.54 -0.53
N GLU A 15 4.77 -14.29 -0.34
CA GLU A 15 6.13 -13.78 -0.12
C GLU A 15 6.61 -12.96 -1.33
N LEU A 16 6.27 -13.42 -2.55
CA LEU A 16 6.61 -12.70 -3.77
C LEU A 16 5.74 -11.45 -3.96
N ARG A 17 4.48 -11.47 -3.50
CA ARG A 17 3.64 -10.27 -3.46
C ARG A 17 4.23 -9.23 -2.50
N VAL A 18 4.63 -9.65 -1.30
CA VAL A 18 5.33 -8.80 -0.32
C VAL A 18 6.61 -8.22 -0.91
N CYS A 19 7.47 -9.05 -1.51
CA CYS A 19 8.67 -8.58 -2.20
C CYS A 19 8.35 -7.52 -3.25
N GLY A 20 7.30 -7.74 -4.05
CA GLY A 20 6.82 -6.76 -5.02
C GLY A 20 6.46 -5.42 -4.36
N VAL A 21 5.69 -5.43 -3.27
CA VAL A 21 5.31 -4.21 -2.55
C VAL A 21 6.54 -3.48 -1.98
N VAL A 22 7.45 -4.19 -1.32
CA VAL A 22 8.67 -3.61 -0.74
C VAL A 22 9.59 -3.03 -1.81
N CYS A 23 9.75 -3.72 -2.94
CA CYS A 23 10.50 -3.19 -4.07
C CYS A 23 9.84 -1.92 -4.64
N LEU A 24 8.50 -1.86 -4.71
CA LEU A 24 7.79 -0.65 -5.16
C LEU A 24 8.10 0.53 -4.24
N GLN A 25 8.05 0.30 -2.94
CA GLN A 25 8.36 1.31 -1.92
C GLN A 25 9.74 1.93 -2.12
N ARG A 26 10.76 1.08 -2.30
CA ARG A 26 12.14 1.53 -2.53
C ARG A 26 12.31 2.27 -3.85
N LEU A 27 11.63 1.82 -4.91
CA LEU A 27 11.66 2.50 -6.20
C LEU A 27 11.04 3.91 -6.13
N MET A 28 9.95 4.07 -5.37
CA MET A 28 9.28 5.36 -5.16
C MET A 28 10.06 6.32 -4.25
N ALA A 29 10.92 5.82 -3.36
CA ALA A 29 11.86 6.65 -2.62
C ALA A 29 13.00 7.18 -3.50
N GLY A 30 13.28 6.53 -4.63
CA GLY A 30 14.12 7.06 -5.70
C GLY A 30 13.36 8.08 -6.55
N ARG A 31 14.06 8.84 -7.42
CA ARG A 31 13.50 9.89 -8.30
C ARG A 31 12.39 9.43 -9.29
N TYR A 32 11.83 8.24 -9.13
CA TYR A 32 10.73 7.74 -9.94
C TYR A 32 9.39 8.36 -9.49
N SER A 33 8.70 8.94 -10.47
CA SER A 33 7.34 9.44 -10.27
C SER A 33 6.36 8.27 -10.17
N TYR A 34 5.72 8.15 -9.01
CA TYR A 34 4.56 7.30 -8.75
C TYR A 34 3.45 7.52 -9.78
N ARG A 35 3.01 6.46 -10.47
CA ARG A 35 1.96 6.51 -11.50
C ARG A 35 0.64 5.95 -10.98
N ALA A 36 -0.48 6.45 -11.53
CA ALA A 36 -1.83 6.01 -11.16
C ALA A 36 -2.04 4.48 -11.22
N ARG A 37 -1.46 3.80 -12.22
CA ARG A 37 -1.57 2.33 -12.34
C ARG A 37 -0.87 1.55 -11.22
N GLU A 38 0.21 2.10 -10.68
CA GLU A 38 0.92 1.50 -9.53
C GLU A 38 0.07 1.67 -8.28
N ALA A 39 -0.63 2.80 -8.15
CA ALA A 39 -1.59 3.05 -7.07
C ALA A 39 -2.70 2.01 -7.03
N ASP A 40 -3.33 1.75 -8.17
CA ASP A 40 -4.44 0.80 -8.24
C ASP A 40 -3.99 -0.64 -7.91
N ALA A 41 -2.75 -1.00 -8.27
CA ALA A 41 -2.18 -2.30 -7.91
C ALA A 41 -1.97 -2.43 -6.39
N VAL A 42 -1.41 -1.40 -5.75
CA VAL A 42 -1.20 -1.38 -4.29
C VAL A 42 -2.54 -1.35 -3.55
N GLY A 43 -3.50 -0.54 -4.01
CA GLY A 43 -4.84 -0.48 -3.45
C GLY A 43 -5.56 -1.83 -3.51
N ARG A 44 -5.33 -2.64 -4.54
CA ARG A 44 -5.84 -4.03 -4.59
C ARG A 44 -5.21 -4.91 -3.51
N LEU A 45 -3.89 -4.84 -3.34
CA LEU A 45 -3.15 -5.63 -2.34
C LEU A 45 -3.51 -5.28 -0.88
N ALA A 46 -4.06 -4.09 -0.62
CA ALA A 46 -4.66 -3.77 0.68
C ALA A 46 -5.90 -4.63 1.02
N GLY A 47 -6.45 -5.40 0.08
CA GLY A 47 -7.49 -6.40 0.31
C GLY A 47 -7.04 -7.85 0.05
N ASP A 48 -5.73 -8.10 0.07
CA ASP A 48 -5.17 -9.44 -0.14
C ASP A 48 -5.60 -10.43 0.96
N GLU A 49 -5.68 -11.72 0.64
CA GLU A 49 -5.99 -12.78 1.62
C GLU A 49 -4.92 -12.85 2.72
N ASN A 50 -3.66 -12.59 2.37
CA ASN A 50 -2.53 -12.67 3.29
C ASN A 50 -2.35 -11.36 4.05
N ALA A 51 -2.35 -11.45 5.38
CA ALA A 51 -2.26 -10.27 6.25
C ALA A 51 -0.96 -9.48 6.09
N MET A 52 0.18 -10.14 5.81
CA MET A 52 1.45 -9.45 5.58
C MET A 52 1.41 -8.65 4.27
N VAL A 53 0.80 -9.19 3.22
CA VAL A 53 0.61 -8.47 1.96
C VAL A 53 -0.26 -7.22 2.19
N ARG A 54 -1.38 -7.34 2.92
CA ARG A 54 -2.20 -6.19 3.29
C ARG A 54 -1.42 -5.15 4.10
N LEU A 55 -0.68 -5.59 5.12
CA LEU A 55 0.12 -4.73 5.99
C LEU A 55 1.11 -3.88 5.17
N PHE A 56 1.94 -4.52 4.36
CA PHE A 56 2.91 -3.80 3.55
C PHE A 56 2.26 -2.91 2.49
N ALA A 57 1.13 -3.34 1.90
CA ALA A 57 0.40 -2.50 0.96
C ALA A 57 -0.12 -1.22 1.62
N VAL A 58 -0.66 -1.31 2.85
CA VAL A 58 -1.13 -0.15 3.62
C VAL A 58 0.04 0.77 3.99
N GLN A 59 1.14 0.22 4.48
CA GLN A 59 2.34 1.00 4.78
C GLN A 59 2.85 1.75 3.54
N LEU A 60 2.81 1.09 2.38
CA LEU A 60 3.17 1.68 1.12
C LEU A 60 2.27 2.85 0.74
N LEU A 61 0.95 2.71 0.94
CA LEU A 61 0.00 3.80 0.74
C LEU A 61 0.31 4.97 1.68
N GLY A 62 0.70 4.71 2.93
CA GLY A 62 1.16 5.75 3.87
C GLY A 62 2.34 6.56 3.37
N CYS A 63 3.30 5.94 2.69
CA CYS A 63 4.44 6.65 2.08
C CYS A 63 4.04 7.64 0.98
N LEU A 64 2.81 7.56 0.45
CA LEU A 64 2.31 8.46 -0.59
C LEU A 64 1.70 9.74 -0.03
N GLY A 65 1.45 9.80 1.29
CA GLY A 65 0.74 10.90 1.93
C GLY A 65 -0.60 11.19 1.26
N ARG A 66 -0.86 12.46 0.92
CA ARG A 66 -2.13 12.91 0.29
C ARG A 66 -2.48 12.17 -1.02
N ARG A 67 -1.49 11.62 -1.73
CA ARG A 67 -1.76 10.85 -2.96
C ARG A 67 -2.48 9.52 -2.70
N ALA A 68 -2.55 9.07 -1.44
CA ALA A 68 -3.34 7.91 -1.04
C ALA A 68 -4.83 8.22 -0.80
N ALA A 69 -5.27 9.47 -0.96
CA ALA A 69 -6.68 9.87 -0.80
C ALA A 69 -7.70 8.96 -1.53
N PRO A 70 -7.45 8.46 -2.76
CA PRO A 70 -8.37 7.54 -3.43
C PRO A 70 -8.63 6.24 -2.66
N PHE A 71 -7.77 5.86 -1.72
CA PHE A 71 -7.88 4.63 -0.93
C PHE A 71 -8.47 4.85 0.46
N GLN A 72 -8.92 6.06 0.80
CA GLN A 72 -9.40 6.41 2.14
C GLN A 72 -10.51 5.47 2.65
N HIS A 73 -11.52 5.16 1.85
CA HIS A 73 -12.59 4.25 2.26
C HIS A 73 -12.08 2.84 2.54
N LYS A 74 -11.11 2.36 1.74
CA LYS A 74 -10.50 1.05 1.93
C LYS A 74 -9.70 1.00 3.23
N LEU A 75 -8.92 2.05 3.49
CA LEU A 75 -8.17 2.21 4.74
C LEU A 75 -9.13 2.25 5.96
N LEU A 76 -10.23 2.99 5.89
CA LEU A 76 -11.24 3.01 6.95
C LEU A 76 -11.79 1.60 7.25
N GLY A 77 -12.05 0.78 6.22
CA GLY A 77 -12.47 -0.62 6.40
C GLY A 77 -11.42 -1.47 7.12
N LEU A 78 -10.13 -1.22 6.87
CA LEU A 78 -9.02 -1.95 7.49
C LEU A 78 -8.78 -1.63 8.97
N LEU A 79 -9.49 -0.63 9.53
CA LEU A 79 -9.50 -0.43 10.98
C LEU A 79 -10.16 -1.60 11.73
N GLY A 80 -11.00 -2.39 11.05
CA GLY A 80 -11.58 -3.64 11.56
C GLY A 80 -10.85 -4.91 11.14
N ASP A 81 -9.65 -4.80 10.54
CA ASP A 81 -8.92 -5.99 10.04
C ASP A 81 -8.60 -6.99 11.18
N PRO A 82 -8.73 -8.31 10.96
CA PRO A 82 -8.40 -9.30 11.99
C PRO A 82 -6.94 -9.22 12.45
N HIS A 83 -6.02 -8.81 11.57
CA HIS A 83 -4.61 -8.69 11.89
C HIS A 83 -4.28 -7.33 12.49
N GLU A 84 -3.77 -7.33 13.72
CA GLU A 84 -3.46 -6.10 14.47
C GLU A 84 -2.52 -5.15 13.74
N GLY A 85 -1.45 -5.67 13.14
CA GLY A 85 -0.52 -4.85 12.36
C GLY A 85 -1.20 -4.09 11.22
N VAL A 86 -2.22 -4.68 10.57
CA VAL A 86 -2.95 -4.04 9.47
C VAL A 86 -3.82 -2.91 10.01
N ARG A 87 -4.51 -3.13 11.15
CA ARG A 87 -5.29 -2.08 11.83
C ARG A 87 -4.42 -0.87 12.17
N LEU A 88 -3.27 -1.12 12.81
CA LEU A 88 -2.35 -0.07 13.21
C LEU A 88 -1.79 0.70 11.99
N ALA A 89 -1.35 -0.02 10.96
CA ALA A 89 -0.85 0.59 9.74
C ALA A 89 -1.91 1.46 9.05
N SER A 90 -3.18 1.02 9.07
CA SER A 90 -4.28 1.78 8.48
C SER A 90 -4.55 3.07 9.25
N LEU A 91 -4.60 3.00 10.58
CA LEU A 91 -4.76 4.17 11.45
C LEU A 91 -3.65 5.20 11.23
N VAL A 92 -2.39 4.76 11.21
CA VAL A 92 -1.23 5.63 10.96
C VAL A 92 -1.31 6.27 9.57
N THR A 93 -1.70 5.49 8.56
CA THR A 93 -1.84 5.99 7.18
C THR A 93 -2.94 7.05 7.08
N LEU A 94 -4.12 6.80 7.66
CA LEU A 94 -5.22 7.76 7.70
C LEU A 94 -4.83 9.06 8.41
N GLY A 95 -4.18 8.96 9.58
CA GLY A 95 -3.69 10.13 10.31
C GLY A 95 -2.65 10.93 9.52
N GLY A 96 -1.69 10.25 8.88
CA GLY A 96 -0.66 10.88 8.04
C GLY A 96 -1.22 11.60 6.81
N MET A 97 -2.30 11.08 6.21
CA MET A 97 -2.99 11.79 5.11
C MET A 97 -3.64 13.10 5.56
N GLN A 98 -4.18 13.14 6.80
CA GLN A 98 -4.87 14.31 7.36
C GLN A 98 -3.90 15.34 7.96
N ALA A 99 -2.79 14.91 8.56
CA ALA A 99 -1.78 15.83 9.12
C ALA A 99 -1.10 16.68 8.03
N ALA A 100 -1.03 16.18 6.80
CA ALA A 100 -0.56 16.95 5.66
C ALA A 100 -1.60 17.98 5.14
N ALA A 101 -2.80 18.06 5.72
CA ALA A 101 -3.89 18.95 5.29
C ALA A 101 -3.99 20.29 6.04
N SER A 102 -3.10 20.59 6.99
CA SER A 102 -3.02 21.90 7.68
C SER A 102 -1.69 22.60 7.37
N PRO A 103 -1.67 23.94 7.24
CA PRO A 103 -2.02 24.90 8.31
C PRO A 103 -3.52 25.13 8.49
#